data_AF-F5Y0D8-F1
#
_entry.id   AF-F5Y0D8-F1
#
_cell.length_a   1.000
_cell.length_b   1.000
_cell.length_c   1.000
_cell.angle_alpha   90.00
_cell.angle_beta   90.00
_cell.angle_gamma   90.00
#
_symmetry.space_group_name_H-M   'P 1'
#
loop_
_entity.id
_entity.type
_entity.pdbx_description
1 polymer ?
#
loop_
_entity_poly.entity_id
_entity_poly.type
_entity_poly.pdbx_seq_one_letter_code
_entity_poly.pdbx_strand_id
1 'polypeptide(L)'
;MPDPQGGGGHHNARMTERATFGITALRYAGAHIVEAMMGLVDAAHARWDVLPAPTRVNEVVDHLVEGDTVITLFPDEDGGWAPGPEVKVDVLAEGVETLALAEESPGRRLHDLPRF
;
A
#
# COMPACT_ATOMS: atom_id res chain seq x y z
N MET A 1 -33.67 7.29 -46.40
CA MET A 1 -34.22 6.25 -45.50
C MET A 1 -33.85 4.89 -46.07
N PRO A 2 -33.09 4.02 -45.36
CA PRO A 2 -32.65 4.10 -43.96
C PRO A 2 -31.12 4.11 -43.73
N ASP A 3 -30.72 4.66 -42.57
CA ASP A 3 -29.47 4.46 -41.79
C ASP A 3 -29.80 3.51 -40.59
N PRO A 4 -28.89 3.17 -39.65
CA PRO A 4 -27.59 2.47 -39.70
C PRO A 4 -27.56 1.30 -38.66
N GLN A 5 -26.50 0.46 -38.61
CA GLN A 5 -26.08 -0.45 -37.48
C GLN A 5 -25.05 -1.48 -37.99
N GLY A 6 -24.02 -1.96 -37.28
CA GLY A 6 -23.47 -1.78 -35.93
C GLY A 6 -22.04 -2.36 -35.96
N GLY A 7 -21.09 -1.95 -35.12
CA GLY A 7 -21.03 -2.36 -33.72
C GLY A 7 -20.02 -3.50 -33.55
N GLY A 8 -18.85 -3.23 -32.96
CA GLY A 8 -17.82 -4.24 -32.70
C GLY A 8 -16.64 -3.62 -31.94
N GLY A 9 -16.80 -3.50 -30.62
CA GLY A 9 -15.89 -2.78 -29.72
C GLY A 9 -14.44 -3.24 -29.83
N HIS A 10 -13.54 -2.27 -30.01
CA HIS A 10 -12.13 -2.48 -29.75
C HIS A 10 -11.94 -2.52 -28.22
N HIS A 11 -11.77 -3.76 -27.74
CA HIS A 11 -11.14 -4.17 -26.49
C HIS A 11 -11.24 -3.22 -25.28
N ASN A 12 -12.10 -3.61 -24.35
CA ASN A 12 -11.87 -3.44 -22.92
C ASN A 12 -10.44 -3.82 -22.54
N ALA A 13 -9.65 -2.83 -22.12
CA ALA A 13 -8.54 -3.01 -21.17
C ALA A 13 -8.16 -1.65 -20.56
N ARG A 14 -9.12 -0.93 -19.97
CA ARG A 14 -8.73 -0.21 -18.75
C ARG A 14 -8.65 -1.29 -17.68
N MET A 15 -7.49 -1.95 -17.59
CA MET A 15 -7.07 -2.56 -16.33
C MET A 15 -7.35 -1.51 -15.28
N THR A 16 -8.24 -1.80 -14.34
CA THR A 16 -8.47 -0.95 -13.17
C THR A 16 -7.09 -0.67 -12.58
N GLU A 17 -6.59 0.56 -12.75
CA GLU A 17 -5.33 0.96 -12.12
C GLU A 17 -5.57 0.86 -10.62
N ARG A 18 -5.01 -0.18 -10.00
CA ARG A 18 -5.14 -0.43 -8.57
C ARG A 18 -4.37 0.66 -7.84
N ALA A 19 -4.95 1.17 -6.76
CA ALA A 19 -4.29 2.21 -6.00
C ALA A 19 -3.02 1.63 -5.36
N THR A 20 -1.94 2.41 -5.36
CA THR A 20 -0.72 2.06 -4.64
C THR A 20 -0.57 2.98 -3.46
N PHE A 21 -0.54 2.41 -2.26
CA PHE A 21 -0.35 3.14 -1.01
C PHE A 21 1.06 2.93 -0.48
N GLY A 22 1.63 3.98 0.10
CA GLY A 22 2.94 3.96 0.74
C GLY A 22 2.81 4.10 2.26
N ILE A 23 3.42 3.18 3.01
CA ILE A 23 3.59 3.27 4.46
C ILE A 23 4.96 3.83 4.79
N THR A 24 5.00 4.95 5.51
CA THR A 24 6.24 5.67 5.87
C THR A 24 6.64 5.52 7.34
N ALA A 25 5.68 5.18 8.21
CA ALA A 25 5.93 5.02 9.64
C ALA A 25 4.86 4.11 10.25
N LEU A 26 5.18 3.49 11.40
CA LEU A 26 4.28 2.61 12.14
C LEU A 26 4.16 3.02 13.60
N ARG A 27 2.98 2.83 14.16
CA ARG A 27 2.72 2.99 15.59
C ARG A 27 2.35 1.66 16.20
N TYR A 28 2.91 1.40 17.37
CA TYR A 28 2.80 0.13 18.08
C TYR A 28 2.09 0.32 19.42
N ALA A 29 1.25 -0.64 19.79
CA ALA A 29 0.78 -0.86 21.14
C ALA A 29 1.38 -2.18 21.66
N GLY A 30 2.45 -2.08 22.44
CA GLY A 30 3.27 -3.25 22.79
C GLY A 30 3.96 -3.82 21.56
N ALA A 31 3.71 -5.10 21.26
CA ALA A 31 4.26 -5.77 20.07
C ALA A 31 3.38 -5.63 18.82
N HIS A 32 2.17 -5.06 18.95
CA HIS A 32 1.19 -5.01 17.86
C HIS A 32 1.23 -3.68 17.12
N ILE A 33 1.17 -3.74 15.80
CA ILE A 33 0.97 -2.55 14.95
C ILE A 33 -0.51 -2.15 15.07
N VAL A 34 -0.76 -0.90 15.45
CA VAL A 34 -2.13 -0.37 15.60
C VAL A 34 -2.48 0.64 14.50
N GLU A 35 -1.49 1.39 14.02
CA GLU A 35 -1.68 2.43 13.01
C GLU A 35 -0.43 2.54 12.12
N ALA A 36 -0.63 2.96 10.87
CA ALA A 36 0.40 3.23 9.89
C ALA A 36 0.26 4.66 9.35
N MET A 37 1.36 5.35 9.09
CA MET A 37 1.35 6.58 8.28
C MET A 37 1.25 6.17 6.81
N MET A 38 0.03 6.16 6.29
CA MET A 38 -0.29 5.68 4.94
C MET A 38 -0.76 6.84 4.06
N GLY A 39 -0.26 6.89 2.83
CA GLY A 39 -0.68 7.85 1.81
C GLY A 39 -0.80 7.18 0.44
N LEU A 40 -1.48 7.82 -0.51
CA LEU A 40 -1.57 7.34 -1.88
C LEU A 40 -0.34 7.83 -2.67
N VAL A 41 0.41 6.90 -3.25
CA VAL A 41 1.64 7.18 -3.98
C VAL A 41 1.49 6.78 -5.44
N ASP A 42 1.81 7.73 -6.32
CA ASP A 42 2.13 7.45 -7.70
C ASP A 42 3.54 6.85 -7.75
N ALA A 43 3.62 5.53 -7.74
CA ALA A 43 4.89 4.81 -7.77
C ALA A 43 5.65 5.02 -9.09
N ALA A 44 4.97 5.35 -10.20
CA ALA A 44 5.60 5.60 -11.49
C ALA A 44 6.33 6.95 -11.52
N HIS A 45 5.77 7.95 -10.83
CA HIS A 45 6.33 9.30 -10.77
C HIS A 45 6.93 9.69 -9.41
N ALA A 46 7.03 8.73 -8.48
CA ALA A 46 7.56 8.90 -7.12
C ALA A 46 6.93 10.11 -6.39
N ARG A 47 5.61 10.28 -6.52
CA ARG A 47 4.87 11.45 -5.99
C ARG A 47 3.71 11.02 -5.11
N TRP A 48 3.45 11.82 -4.07
CA TRP A 48 2.24 11.69 -3.28
C TRP A 48 1.04 12.32 -4.00
N ASP A 49 0.03 11.50 -4.25
CA ASP A 49 -1.31 11.96 -4.63
C ASP A 49 -2.11 12.32 -3.37
N VAL A 50 -1.95 11.54 -2.31
CA VAL A 50 -2.47 11.83 -0.97
C VAL A 50 -1.32 11.68 0.02
N LEU A 51 -1.07 12.73 0.82
CA LEU A 51 -0.01 12.72 1.82
C LEU A 51 -0.26 11.68 2.91
N PRO A 52 0.81 11.08 3.48
CA PRO A 52 0.68 10.13 4.57
C PRO A 52 -0.05 10.72 5.78
N ALA A 53 -1.06 9.99 6.25
CA ALA A 53 -1.81 10.31 7.46
C ALA A 53 -1.90 9.06 8.35
N PRO A 54 -2.18 9.23 9.66
CA PRO A 54 -2.44 8.10 10.53
C PRO A 54 -3.67 7.31 10.06
N THR A 55 -3.47 6.06 9.68
CA THR A 55 -4.50 5.13 9.24
C THR A 55 -4.47 3.91 10.16
N ARG A 56 -5.65 3.41 10.56
CA ARG A 56 -5.74 2.22 11.42
C ARG A 56 -5.31 0.97 10.68
N VAL A 57 -4.72 0.01 11.40
CA VAL A 57 -4.24 -1.23 10.79
C VAL A 57 -5.35 -2.01 10.07
N ASN A 58 -6.58 -1.99 10.58
CA ASN A 58 -7.72 -2.64 9.91
C ASN A 58 -8.08 -1.96 8.58
N GLU A 59 -7.97 -0.64 8.48
CA GLU A 59 -8.18 0.05 7.19
C GLU A 59 -7.08 -0.31 6.18
N VAL A 60 -5.82 -0.46 6.63
CA VAL A 60 -4.74 -0.96 5.75
C VAL A 60 -5.02 -2.39 5.28
N VAL A 61 -5.53 -3.24 6.16
CA VAL A 61 -5.93 -4.61 5.83
C VAL A 61 -7.10 -4.61 4.83
N ASP A 62 -8.09 -3.75 5.01
CA ASP A 62 -9.22 -3.60 4.09
C ASP A 62 -8.73 -3.29 2.67
N HIS A 63 -7.83 -2.31 2.51
CA HIS A 63 -7.20 -2.00 1.21
C HIS A 63 -6.51 -3.22 0.58
N LEU A 64 -5.73 -3.98 1.37
CA LEU A 64 -5.05 -5.18 0.88
C LEU A 64 -6.03 -6.28 0.44
N VAL A 65 -7.14 -6.44 1.15
CA VAL A 65 -8.21 -7.41 0.83
C VAL A 65 -9.00 -6.97 -0.39
N GLU A 66 -9.26 -5.67 -0.56
CA GLU A 66 -9.86 -5.08 -1.76
C GLU A 66 -8.96 -5.21 -3.00
N GLY A 67 -7.68 -5.50 -2.78
CA GLY A 67 -6.69 -5.79 -3.80
C GLY A 67 -5.85 -4.58 -4.21
N ASP A 68 -5.88 -3.51 -3.42
CA ASP A 68 -4.93 -2.41 -3.55
C ASP A 68 -3.52 -2.88 -3.18
N THR A 69 -2.52 -2.19 -3.73
CA THR A 69 -1.13 -2.47 -3.43
C THR A 69 -0.69 -1.57 -2.30
N VAL A 70 -0.10 -2.13 -1.24
CA VAL A 70 0.53 -1.35 -0.17
C VAL A 70 2.01 -1.68 -0.15
N ILE A 71 2.87 -0.68 -0.21
CA ILE A 71 4.33 -0.82 -0.11
C ILE A 71 4.86 -0.08 1.10
N THR A 72 6.01 -0.52 1.58
CA THR A 72 6.79 0.26 2.55
C THR A 72 7.64 1.31 1.85
N LEU A 73 7.84 2.45 2.50
CA LEU A 73 8.72 3.52 2.07
C LEU A 73 9.66 3.84 3.22
N PHE A 74 10.96 3.65 3.01
CA PHE A 74 11.98 3.92 4.03
C PHE A 74 12.66 5.25 3.75
N PRO A 75 13.11 5.98 4.79
CA PRO A 75 13.88 7.20 4.58
C PRO A 75 15.18 6.89 3.82
N ASP A 76 15.49 7.71 2.83
CA ASP A 76 16.73 7.64 2.05
C ASP A 76 17.77 8.65 2.57
N GLU A 77 19.04 8.49 2.18
CA GLU A 77 20.15 9.35 2.59
C GLU A 77 19.98 10.80 2.10
N ASP A 78 19.29 11.00 0.97
CA ASP A 78 18.95 12.32 0.42
C ASP A 78 17.73 12.99 1.10
N GLY A 79 17.17 12.38 2.16
CA GLY A 79 15.97 12.89 2.86
C GLY A 79 14.66 12.63 2.12
N GLY A 80 14.72 11.84 1.05
CA GLY A 80 13.56 11.31 0.32
C GLY A 80 13.04 9.99 0.90
N TRP A 81 12.16 9.34 0.14
CA TRP A 81 11.64 8.02 0.48
C TRP A 81 12.00 7.02 -0.60
N ALA A 82 12.63 5.91 -0.21
CA ALA A 82 12.96 4.80 -1.09
C ALA A 82 11.92 3.69 -0.97
N PRO A 83 11.35 3.19 -2.08
CA PRO A 83 10.40 2.10 -2.06
C PRO A 83 11.03 0.82 -1.52
N GLY A 84 10.28 0.14 -0.68
CA GLY A 84 10.62 -1.14 -0.08
C GLY A 84 9.62 -2.24 -0.47
N PRO A 85 9.65 -3.37 0.25
CA PRO A 85 8.78 -4.50 -0.05
C PRO A 85 7.29 -4.17 0.07
N GLU A 86 6.49 -4.90 -0.70
CA GLU A 86 5.03 -4.94 -0.54
C GLU A 86 4.65 -5.45 0.84
N VAL A 87 3.58 -4.86 1.38
CA VAL A 87 2.95 -5.27 2.62
C VAL A 87 1.88 -6.31 2.31
N LYS A 88 1.75 -7.30 3.19
CA LYS A 88 0.71 -8.32 3.14
C LYS A 88 0.01 -8.39 4.49
N VAL A 89 -1.22 -8.89 4.46
CA VAL A 89 -1.95 -9.25 5.67
C VAL A 89 -1.32 -10.51 6.25
N ASP A 90 -1.08 -10.49 7.55
CA ASP A 90 -0.72 -11.66 8.35
C ASP A 90 -1.71 -11.85 9.48
N VAL A 91 -1.88 -13.08 9.95
CA VAL A 91 -2.82 -13.40 11.03
C VAL A 91 -2.06 -14.12 12.13
N LEU A 92 -1.97 -13.48 13.29
CA LEU A 92 -1.32 -14.04 14.46
C LEU A 92 -2.10 -15.26 14.98
N ALA A 93 -1.45 -16.11 15.77
CA ALA A 93 -2.04 -17.35 16.31
C ALA A 93 -3.34 -17.14 17.12
N GLU A 94 -3.58 -15.93 17.61
CA GLU A 94 -4.78 -15.52 18.35
C GLU A 94 -5.93 -15.05 17.43
N GLY A 95 -5.76 -15.11 16.11
CA GLY A 95 -6.74 -14.63 15.13
C GLY A 95 -6.71 -13.12 14.90
N VAL A 96 -5.66 -12.44 15.37
CA VAL A 96 -5.49 -10.98 15.23
C VAL A 96 -4.81 -10.68 13.91
N GLU A 97 -5.47 -9.90 13.06
CA GLU A 97 -4.92 -9.42 11.79
C GLU A 97 -3.84 -8.37 12.03
N THR A 98 -2.75 -8.48 11.27
CA THR A 98 -1.61 -7.57 11.33
C THR A 98 -0.95 -7.46 9.96
N LEU A 99 0.15 -6.71 9.90
CA LEU A 99 0.91 -6.48 8.67
C LEU A 99 2.22 -7.27 8.71
N ALA A 100 2.58 -7.86 7.57
CA ALA A 100 3.88 -8.45 7.30
C ALA A 100 4.42 -7.94 5.96
N LEU A 101 5.69 -8.23 5.66
CA LEU A 101 6.25 -7.95 4.34
C LEU A 101 6.17 -9.19 3.45
N ALA A 102 5.93 -8.95 2.17
CA ALA A 102 5.97 -9.97 1.13
C ALA A 102 7.33 -10.65 1.03
N GLU A 103 8.38 -9.88 1.24
CA GLU A 103 9.76 -10.32 1.27
C GLU A 103 10.50 -9.50 2.34
N GLU A 104 11.17 -10.18 3.26
CA GLU A 104 12.01 -9.53 4.26
C GLU A 104 13.46 -9.49 3.77
N SER A 105 14.05 -8.29 3.78
CA SER A 105 15.47 -8.08 3.54
C SER A 105 16.12 -7.36 4.71
N PRO A 106 17.43 -7.57 4.99
CA PRO A 106 18.14 -6.85 6.05
C PRO A 106 18.00 -5.33 5.86
N GLY A 107 17.56 -4.61 6.91
CA GLY A 107 17.35 -3.16 6.87
C GLY A 107 16.10 -2.69 6.11
N ARG A 108 15.25 -3.63 5.68
CA ARG A 108 13.96 -3.36 5.01
C ARG A 108 12.86 -4.18 5.69
N ARG A 109 12.74 -4.07 7.00
CA ARG A 109 11.71 -4.74 7.81
C ARG A 109 10.71 -3.72 8.37
N LEU A 110 9.52 -4.17 8.78
CA LEU A 110 8.52 -3.27 9.37
C LEU A 110 9.06 -2.52 10.59
N HIS A 111 9.90 -3.15 11.40
CA HIS A 111 10.52 -2.50 12.57
C HIS A 111 11.62 -1.50 12.23
N ASP A 112 12.12 -1.50 11.00
CA ASP A 112 13.10 -0.52 10.52
C ASP A 112 12.41 0.77 10.03
N LEU A 113 11.07 0.76 9.91
CA LEU A 113 10.32 1.98 9.61
C LEU A 113 10.33 2.92 10.82
N PRO A 114 10.34 4.25 10.56
CA PRO A 114 10.11 5.26 11.59
C PRO A 114 8.85 4.98 12.43
N ARG A 115 8.85 5.50 13.66
CA ARG A 115 7.70 5.46 14.57
C ARG A 115 7.14 6.86 14.79
N PHE A 116 5.86 6.94 15.15
CA PHE A 116 5.16 8.19 15.42
C PHE A 116 4.15 8.04 16.57
#